data_AF-A0A0F9UDF3-F1
#
_entry.id   AF-A0A0F9UDF3-F1
#
_cell.length_a   1.000
_cell.length_b   1.000
_cell.length_c   1.000
_cell.angle_alpha   90.00
_cell.angle_beta   90.00
_cell.angle_gamma   90.00
#
_symmetry.space_group_name_H-M   'P 1'
#
loop_
_entity.id
_entity.type
_entity.pdbx_description
1 polymer ?
#
loop_
_entity_poly.entity_id
_entity_poly.type
_entity_poly.pdbx_seq_one_letter_code
_entity_poly.pdbx_strand_id
1 'polypeptide(L)'
;MKTLTTEEQRKIKDRFEKHVDRRSRKDMIDFLTSHFRYHTMSSWNRSTSYAHCIKLHHLSIPDDICDTMYDMVFNDEWGNHFSEIIDLFSMSHDDNWVVGTNGRSGGYLVLYKGTVKNGRRGCLLGSIDQEEDFHEWDRDELRARVNSVCSFDMLVSNVAMEFVAFCRTYNIIDETIMVQKTVQVLREKQ
;
A
#
# COMPACT_ATOMS: atom_id res chain seq x y z
N MET A 1 -15.21 -10.59 -7.63
CA MET A 1 -14.08 -10.15 -8.47
C MET A 1 -13.51 -11.35 -9.21
N LYS A 2 -12.94 -11.16 -10.40
CA LYS A 2 -12.24 -12.25 -11.10
C LYS A 2 -11.00 -12.66 -10.28
N THR A 3 -10.92 -13.94 -9.94
CA THR A 3 -9.86 -14.47 -9.08
C THR A 3 -8.57 -14.67 -9.86
N LEU A 4 -7.43 -14.29 -9.26
CA LEU A 4 -6.10 -14.61 -9.80
C LEU A 4 -5.87 -16.11 -9.80
N THR A 5 -5.12 -16.61 -10.79
CA THR A 5 -4.65 -17.99 -10.78
C THR A 5 -3.70 -18.24 -9.60
N THR A 6 -3.57 -19.49 -9.18
CA THR A 6 -2.65 -19.87 -8.09
C THR A 6 -1.21 -19.45 -8.38
N GLU A 7 -0.78 -19.53 -9.63
CA GLU A 7 0.58 -19.15 -10.04
C GLU A 7 0.80 -17.64 -9.97
N GLU A 8 -0.19 -16.83 -10.35
CA GLU A 8 -0.12 -15.36 -10.21
C GLU A 8 -0.08 -14.93 -8.75
N GLN A 9 -0.94 -15.53 -7.91
CA GLN A 9 -0.91 -15.29 -6.47
C GLN A 9 0.47 -15.63 -5.89
N ARG A 10 1.04 -16.79 -6.27
CA ARG A 10 2.37 -17.20 -5.82
C ARG A 10 3.45 -16.20 -6.23
N LYS A 11 3.48 -15.76 -7.50
CA LYS A 11 4.45 -14.77 -7.98
C LYS A 11 4.36 -13.44 -7.23
N ILE A 12 3.15 -12.98 -6.92
CA ILE A 12 2.94 -11.75 -6.14
C ILE A 12 3.43 -11.93 -4.71
N LYS A 13 3.12 -13.07 -4.07
CA LYS A 13 3.60 -13.38 -2.72
C LYS A 13 5.12 -13.50 -2.64
N ASP A 14 5.74 -14.27 -3.54
CA ASP A 14 7.20 -14.48 -3.60
C ASP A 14 7.98 -13.15 -3.72
N ARG A 15 7.35 -12.14 -4.32
CA ARG A 15 7.92 -10.80 -4.46
C ARG A 15 7.98 -10.06 -3.13
N PHE A 16 6.88 -10.03 -2.38
CA PHE A 16 6.71 -9.16 -1.22
C PHE A 16 6.96 -9.89 0.10
N GLU A 17 6.38 -11.08 0.25
CA GLU A 17 6.40 -11.83 1.50
C GLU A 17 7.73 -12.55 1.70
N LYS A 18 8.31 -12.41 2.89
CA LYS A 18 9.52 -13.13 3.30
C LYS A 18 9.20 -14.15 4.39
N HIS A 19 9.68 -15.37 4.20
CA HIS A 19 9.61 -16.41 5.22
C HIS A 19 10.86 -16.33 6.12
N VAL A 20 10.68 -15.86 7.35
CA VAL A 20 11.77 -15.65 8.33
C VAL A 20 11.65 -16.67 9.47
N ASP A 21 12.74 -17.37 9.81
CA ASP A 21 12.76 -18.22 11.00
C ASP A 21 12.83 -17.39 12.29
N ARG A 22 11.72 -17.33 13.01
CA ARG A 22 11.55 -16.60 14.29
C ARG A 22 12.25 -17.26 15.49
N ARG A 23 12.93 -18.39 15.27
CA ARG A 23 13.78 -19.05 16.28
C ARG A 23 15.24 -18.63 16.14
N SER A 24 15.66 -18.25 14.94
CA SER A 24 17.00 -17.74 14.65
C SER A 24 17.06 -16.23 14.90
N ARG A 25 17.81 -15.80 15.92
CA ARG A 25 18.09 -14.37 16.12
C ARG A 25 18.77 -13.76 14.89
N LYS A 26 19.67 -14.52 14.26
CA LYS A 26 20.40 -14.08 13.07
C LYS A 26 19.43 -13.78 11.93
N ASP A 27 18.49 -14.68 11.63
CA ASP A 27 17.56 -14.52 10.51
C ASP A 27 16.63 -13.32 10.72
N MET A 28 16.19 -13.09 11.97
CA MET A 28 15.39 -11.93 12.33
C MET A 28 16.17 -10.62 12.15
N ILE A 29 17.41 -10.55 12.66
CA ILE A 29 18.26 -9.36 12.51
C ILE A 29 18.59 -9.09 11.04
N ASP A 30 18.98 -10.12 10.29
CA ASP A 30 19.28 -10.02 8.86
C ASP A 30 18.06 -9.50 8.10
N PHE A 31 16.87 -10.03 8.38
CA PHE A 31 15.63 -9.59 7.74
C PHE A 31 15.33 -8.11 8.02
N LEU A 32 15.34 -7.68 9.28
CA LEU A 32 15.04 -6.29 9.64
C LEU A 32 16.07 -5.30 9.09
N THR A 33 17.35 -5.67 9.12
CA THR A 33 18.45 -4.83 8.65
C THR A 33 18.45 -4.67 7.13
N SER A 34 18.15 -5.76 6.39
CA SER A 34 18.21 -5.78 4.93
C SER A 34 16.90 -5.43 4.24
N HIS A 35 15.79 -5.30 4.98
CA HIS A 35 14.50 -4.94 4.41
C HIS A 35 14.58 -3.60 3.66
N PHE A 36 13.97 -3.51 2.48
CA PHE A 36 13.94 -2.28 1.70
C PHE A 36 13.29 -1.13 2.49
N ARG A 37 13.84 0.07 2.35
CA ARG A 37 13.38 1.27 3.05
C ARG A 37 13.20 2.43 2.09
N TYR A 38 12.21 3.28 2.36
CA TYR A 38 11.96 4.50 1.59
C TYR A 38 11.75 5.69 2.52
N HIS A 39 11.95 6.90 1.99
CA HIS A 39 11.81 8.13 2.76
C HIS A 39 10.38 8.30 3.29
N THR A 40 10.25 8.75 4.54
CA THR A 40 8.94 8.95 5.21
C THR A 40 8.23 10.24 4.79
N MET A 41 8.96 11.18 4.18
CA MET A 41 8.38 12.37 3.52
C MET A 41 9.14 12.68 2.23
N SER A 42 10.46 12.85 2.32
CA SER A 42 11.32 13.17 1.17
C SER A 42 12.78 12.88 1.51
N SER A 43 13.66 12.89 0.52
CA SER A 43 15.08 12.59 0.76
C SER A 43 15.79 13.59 1.68
N TRP A 44 15.34 14.85 1.75
CA TRP A 44 16.00 15.87 2.56
C TRP A 44 15.77 15.68 4.07
N ASN A 45 14.73 14.95 4.48
CA ASN A 45 14.44 14.72 5.90
C ASN A 45 15.31 13.62 6.53
N ARG A 46 16.12 12.91 5.71
CA ARG A 46 17.01 11.80 6.11
C ARG A 46 16.34 10.71 6.96
N SER A 47 15.01 10.60 6.87
CA SER A 47 14.20 9.64 7.63
C SER A 47 13.58 8.64 6.67
N THR A 48 13.76 7.36 6.99
CA THR A 48 13.29 6.23 6.20
C THR A 48 12.55 5.22 7.08
N SER A 49 11.64 4.48 6.47
CA SER A 49 10.94 3.37 7.11
C SER A 49 10.85 2.17 6.18
N TYR A 50 10.44 1.02 6.70
CA TYR A 50 10.14 -0.17 5.90
C TYR A 50 9.17 0.18 4.78
N ALA A 51 9.49 -0.25 3.56
CA ALA A 51 8.73 0.12 2.38
C ALA A 51 8.74 -0.99 1.33
N HIS A 52 7.81 -0.87 0.37
CA HIS A 52 7.79 -1.66 -0.85
C HIS A 52 7.52 -0.78 -2.06
N CYS A 53 8.20 -1.07 -3.17
CA CYS A 53 7.91 -0.43 -4.45
C CYS A 53 6.69 -1.10 -5.09
N ILE A 54 5.62 -0.34 -5.26
CA ILE A 54 4.37 -0.78 -5.89
C ILE A 54 4.18 -0.18 -7.29
N LYS A 55 5.25 0.34 -7.90
CA LYS A 55 5.17 0.85 -9.27
C LYS A 55 4.74 -0.26 -10.21
N LEU A 56 3.67 0.01 -10.94
CA LEU A 56 3.01 -0.87 -11.89
C LEU A 56 3.97 -1.65 -12.82
N HIS A 57 4.89 -0.95 -13.50
CA HIS A 57 5.88 -1.58 -14.40
C HIS A 57 6.91 -2.47 -13.68
N HIS A 58 7.01 -2.38 -12.36
CA HIS A 58 7.84 -3.29 -11.59
C HIS A 58 7.07 -4.53 -11.18
N LEU A 59 5.74 -4.50 -11.00
CA LEU A 59 4.93 -5.52 -10.31
C LEU A 59 4.79 -6.88 -11.02
N SER A 60 5.47 -7.10 -12.16
CA SER A 60 5.31 -8.32 -12.99
C SER A 60 3.84 -8.61 -13.28
N ILE A 61 3.11 -7.54 -13.64
CA ILE A 61 1.66 -7.56 -13.84
C ILE A 61 1.35 -8.39 -15.08
N PRO A 62 0.28 -9.21 -15.06
CA PRO A 62 -0.20 -9.90 -16.24
C PRO A 62 -0.49 -8.96 -17.43
N ASP A 63 -0.08 -9.36 -18.63
CA ASP A 63 -0.22 -8.53 -19.85
C ASP A 63 -1.70 -8.23 -20.19
N ASP A 64 -2.65 -9.05 -19.72
CA ASP A 64 -4.08 -8.91 -20.02
C ASP A 64 -4.74 -7.67 -19.38
N ILE A 65 -4.06 -7.01 -18.44
CA ILE A 65 -4.55 -5.80 -17.77
C ILE A 65 -3.71 -4.56 -18.03
N CYS A 66 -2.73 -4.64 -18.94
CA CYS A 66 -1.80 -3.53 -19.21
C CYS A 66 -2.47 -2.21 -19.62
N ASP A 67 -3.55 -2.28 -20.39
CA ASP A 67 -4.26 -1.06 -20.82
C ASP A 67 -5.09 -0.50 -19.66
N THR A 68 -5.88 -1.34 -18.98
CA THR A 68 -6.78 -0.91 -17.91
C THR A 68 -6.04 -0.38 -16.67
N MET A 69 -4.88 -0.93 -16.34
CA MET A 69 -4.18 -0.62 -15.09
C MET A 69 -3.71 0.83 -14.96
N TYR A 70 -3.31 1.48 -16.05
CA TYR A 70 -2.82 2.87 -16.00
C TYR A 70 -3.95 3.86 -15.75
N ASP A 71 -5.12 3.60 -16.31
CA ASP A 71 -6.31 4.40 -16.05
C ASP A 71 -6.86 4.09 -14.64
N MET A 72 -6.82 2.82 -14.24
CA MET A 72 -7.38 2.35 -12.97
C MET A 72 -6.65 2.88 -11.74
N VAL A 73 -5.32 3.03 -11.80
CA VAL A 73 -4.53 3.42 -10.61
C VAL A 73 -4.89 4.82 -10.09
N PHE A 74 -5.48 5.67 -10.93
CA PHE A 74 -5.93 7.02 -10.56
C PHE A 74 -7.45 7.15 -10.45
N ASN A 75 -8.18 6.04 -10.52
CA ASN A 75 -9.62 6.03 -10.39
C ASN A 75 -10.06 6.12 -8.91
N ASP A 76 -11.08 6.93 -8.63
CA ASP A 76 -11.56 7.16 -7.27
C ASP A 76 -12.11 5.90 -6.60
N GLU A 77 -12.77 5.00 -7.34
CA GLU A 77 -13.31 3.75 -6.79
C GLU A 77 -12.18 2.80 -6.35
N TRP A 78 -11.12 2.71 -7.16
CA TRP A 78 -9.91 2.00 -6.75
C TRP A 78 -9.26 2.69 -5.54
N GLY A 79 -9.18 4.02 -5.53
CA GLY A 79 -8.64 4.80 -4.42
C GLY A 79 -9.38 4.56 -3.11
N ASN A 80 -10.71 4.45 -3.16
CA ASN A 80 -11.56 4.12 -2.02
C ASN A 80 -11.29 2.69 -1.52
N HIS A 81 -11.33 1.69 -2.41
CA HIS A 81 -11.05 0.29 -2.06
C HIS A 81 -9.63 0.10 -1.50
N PHE A 82 -8.64 0.76 -2.10
CA PHE A 82 -7.26 0.76 -1.63
C PHE A 82 -7.14 1.35 -0.21
N SER A 83 -7.86 2.44 0.07
CA SER A 83 -7.89 3.05 1.41
C SER A 83 -8.52 2.11 2.43
N GLU A 84 -9.61 1.42 2.09
CA GLU A 84 -10.25 0.42 2.95
C GLU A 84 -9.29 -0.72 3.33
N ILE A 85 -8.52 -1.24 2.37
CA ILE A 85 -7.53 -2.30 2.62
C ILE A 85 -6.47 -1.83 3.63
N ILE A 86 -5.98 -0.59 3.51
CA ILE A 86 -4.98 -0.01 4.43
C ILE A 86 -5.58 0.26 5.82
N ASP A 87 -6.82 0.74 5.88
CA ASP A 87 -7.50 1.00 7.14
C ASP A 87 -7.75 -0.30 7.92
N LEU A 88 -8.15 -1.37 7.22
CA LEU A 88 -8.31 -2.70 7.83
C LEU A 88 -6.99 -3.23 8.39
N PHE A 89 -5.87 -3.02 7.69
CA PHE A 89 -4.54 -3.34 8.24
C PHE A 89 -4.29 -2.56 9.53
N SER A 90 -4.50 -1.25 9.52
CA SER A 90 -4.25 -0.39 10.68
C SER A 90 -5.08 -0.83 11.89
N MET A 91 -6.36 -1.11 11.67
CA MET A 91 -7.28 -1.62 12.70
C MET A 91 -6.86 -2.99 13.24
N SER A 92 -6.37 -3.90 12.39
CA SER A 92 -5.88 -5.21 12.82
C SER A 92 -4.59 -5.15 13.66
N HIS A 93 -3.95 -3.98 13.73
CA HIS A 93 -2.75 -3.70 14.55
C HIS A 93 -3.05 -2.69 15.67
N ASP A 94 -4.31 -2.56 16.07
CA ASP A 94 -4.76 -1.62 17.12
C ASP A 94 -4.33 -0.16 16.85
N ASP A 95 -4.27 0.23 15.58
CA ASP A 95 -3.79 1.53 15.11
C ASP A 95 -2.34 1.87 15.54
N ASN A 96 -1.56 0.89 15.99
CA ASN A 96 -0.13 1.08 16.31
C ASN A 96 0.73 1.20 15.06
N TRP A 97 0.27 0.63 13.95
CA TRP A 97 0.94 0.65 12.66
C TRP A 97 -0.04 1.11 11.59
N VAL A 98 0.39 2.06 10.76
CA VAL A 98 -0.40 2.59 9.64
C VAL A 98 0.47 2.62 8.39
N VAL A 99 -0.15 2.55 7.22
CA VAL A 99 0.56 2.54 5.94
C VAL A 99 0.14 3.75 5.12
N GLY A 100 1.09 4.35 4.40
CA GLY A 100 0.82 5.45 3.50
C GLY A 100 1.61 5.34 2.20
N THR A 101 1.14 6.04 1.17
CA THR A 101 1.83 6.15 -0.11
C THR A 101 2.90 7.23 -0.07
N ASN A 102 4.04 6.99 -0.71
CA ASN A 102 5.10 7.99 -0.85
C ASN A 102 5.83 7.85 -2.20
N GLY A 103 6.66 8.84 -2.51
CA GLY A 103 7.39 8.96 -3.76
C GLY A 103 6.55 9.51 -4.91
N ARG A 104 7.21 9.72 -6.06
CA ARG A 104 6.55 10.25 -7.26
C ARG A 104 5.40 9.34 -7.67
N SER A 105 4.21 9.92 -7.82
CA SER A 105 2.96 9.24 -8.16
C SER A 105 2.57 8.13 -7.16
N GLY A 106 3.00 8.23 -5.89
CA GLY A 106 2.63 7.26 -4.86
C GLY A 106 3.23 5.86 -5.05
N GLY A 107 4.35 5.74 -5.77
CA GLY A 107 4.93 4.45 -6.16
C GLY A 107 5.53 3.57 -5.04
N TYR A 108 5.40 3.96 -3.79
CA TYR A 108 5.84 3.19 -2.63
C TYR A 108 4.77 3.15 -1.55
N LEU A 109 4.59 1.99 -0.94
CA LEU A 109 3.93 1.87 0.37
C LEU A 109 5.00 1.92 1.44
N VAL A 110 4.74 2.69 2.49
CA VAL A 110 5.67 2.93 3.60
C VAL A 110 4.92 2.68 4.91
N LEU A 111 5.54 1.94 5.81
CA LEU A 111 5.02 1.65 7.14
C LEU A 111 5.34 2.82 8.09
N TYR A 112 4.36 3.26 8.88
CA TYR A 112 4.51 4.34 9.86
C TYR A 112 4.00 3.89 11.22
N LYS A 113 4.56 4.50 12.27
CA LYS A 113 4.00 4.36 13.62
C LYS A 113 2.69 5.13 13.67
N GLY A 114 1.62 4.45 14.03
CA GLY A 114 0.30 5.05 14.18
C GLY A 114 0.21 5.91 15.45
N THR A 115 -0.76 6.82 15.45
CA THR A 115 -1.09 7.67 16.59
C THR A 115 -2.58 7.88 16.66
N VAL A 116 -3.09 8.04 17.88
CA VAL A 116 -4.44 8.52 18.13
C VAL A 116 -4.35 9.83 18.89
N LYS A 117 -4.84 10.92 18.28
CA LYS A 117 -4.90 12.23 18.92
C LYS A 117 -6.34 12.74 18.86
N ASN A 118 -6.95 12.95 20.04
CA ASN A 118 -8.34 13.42 20.18
C ASN A 118 -9.35 12.54 19.41
N GLY A 119 -9.19 11.22 19.46
CA GLY A 119 -10.03 10.27 18.72
C GLY A 119 -9.81 10.26 17.20
N ARG A 120 -8.84 11.04 16.69
CA ARG A 120 -8.43 10.99 15.27
C ARG A 120 -7.19 10.14 15.12
N ARG A 121 -7.27 9.17 14.21
CA ARG A 121 -6.12 8.35 13.79
C ARG A 121 -5.20 9.19 12.90
N GLY A 122 -3.91 8.94 13.00
CA GLY A 122 -2.88 9.58 12.20
C GLY A 122 -1.58 8.79 12.24
N CYS A 123 -0.53 9.33 11.62
CA CYS A 123 0.79 8.71 11.58
C CYS A 123 1.87 9.65 12.14
N LEU A 124 2.91 9.06 12.74
CA LEU A 124 4.19 9.75 12.94
C LEU A 124 5.00 9.62 11.65
N LEU A 125 5.34 10.75 11.05
CA LEU A 125 6.16 10.84 9.83
C LEU A 125 7.67 10.61 10.08
N GLY A 126 8.01 10.01 11.22
CA GLY A 126 9.39 9.66 11.60
C GLY A 126 9.80 8.28 11.11
N SER A 127 11.09 7.98 11.22
CA SER A 127 11.66 6.68 10.86
C SER A 127 11.16 5.59 11.81
N ILE A 128 11.08 4.36 11.30
CA ILE A 128 10.88 3.16 12.13
C ILE A 128 12.16 2.34 12.10
N ASP A 129 12.86 2.29 13.23
CA ASP A 129 14.07 1.48 13.38
C ASP A 129 15.19 1.80 12.38
N GLN A 130 15.27 3.06 11.93
CA GLN A 130 16.39 3.47 11.09
C GLN A 130 17.66 3.49 11.94
N GLU A 131 18.72 2.85 11.44
CA GLU A 131 20.04 2.82 12.09
C GLU A 131 20.03 2.18 13.50
N GLU A 132 18.98 1.43 13.85
CA GLU A 132 18.92 0.67 15.10
C GLU A 132 19.93 -0.48 15.11
N ASP A 133 20.52 -0.73 16.27
CA ASP A 133 21.32 -1.94 16.51
C ASP A 133 20.42 -3.06 17.05
N PHE A 134 19.87 -3.84 16.13
CA PHE A 134 19.04 -5.00 16.46
C PHE A 134 19.78 -6.10 17.25
N HIS A 135 21.10 -6.05 17.38
CA HIS A 135 21.82 -6.99 18.24
C HIS A 135 21.55 -6.75 19.73
N GLU A 136 21.22 -5.51 20.12
CA GLU A 136 20.88 -5.14 21.50
C GLU A 136 19.46 -5.58 21.89
N TRP A 137 18.58 -5.80 20.92
CA TRP A 137 17.19 -6.19 21.16
C TRP A 137 17.10 -7.60 21.70
N ASP A 138 16.13 -7.85 22.58
CA ASP A 138 15.84 -9.21 23.04
C ASP A 138 15.13 -10.04 21.95
N ARG A 139 14.93 -11.33 22.22
CA ARG A 139 14.34 -12.23 21.22
C ARG A 139 12.87 -11.92 20.94
N ASP A 140 12.13 -11.47 21.93
CA ASP A 140 10.69 -11.23 21.80
C ASP A 140 10.42 -9.88 21.13
N GLU A 141 11.25 -8.86 21.38
CA GLU A 141 11.26 -7.60 20.64
C GLU A 141 11.54 -7.83 19.14
N LEU A 142 12.57 -8.63 18.82
CA LEU A 142 12.87 -9.01 17.43
C LEU A 142 11.69 -9.73 16.77
N ARG A 143 11.09 -10.70 17.46
CA ARG A 143 9.92 -11.43 16.95
C ARG A 143 8.73 -10.52 16.70
N ALA A 144 8.44 -9.64 17.65
CA ALA A 144 7.35 -8.68 17.53
C ALA A 144 7.54 -7.79 16.31
N ARG A 145 8.76 -7.28 16.10
CA ARG A 145 9.08 -6.45 14.94
C ARG A 145 8.99 -7.21 13.63
N VAL A 146 9.58 -8.41 13.56
CA VAL A 146 9.50 -9.29 12.38
C VAL A 146 8.04 -9.59 12.05
N ASN A 147 7.19 -9.84 13.05
CA ASN A 147 5.76 -10.06 12.83
C ASN A 147 5.07 -8.83 12.22
N SER A 148 5.34 -7.63 12.72
CA SER A 148 4.77 -6.40 12.15
C SER A 148 5.24 -6.14 10.72
N VAL A 149 6.52 -6.34 10.42
CA VAL A 149 7.06 -6.14 9.06
C VAL A 149 6.56 -7.22 8.10
N CYS A 150 6.51 -8.50 8.50
CA CYS A 150 5.91 -9.55 7.66
C CYS A 150 4.41 -9.33 7.44
N SER A 151 3.68 -8.80 8.43
CA SER A 151 2.27 -8.44 8.27
C SER A 151 2.10 -7.30 7.27
N PHE A 152 3.01 -6.32 7.29
CA PHE A 152 3.09 -5.28 6.27
C PHE A 152 3.38 -5.88 4.88
N ASP A 153 4.30 -6.83 4.74
CA ASP A 153 4.58 -7.51 3.47
C ASP A 153 3.33 -8.21 2.91
N MET A 154 2.54 -8.86 3.77
CA MET A 154 1.27 -9.49 3.41
C MET A 154 0.20 -8.48 2.98
N LEU A 155 0.15 -7.31 3.61
CA LEU A 155 -0.71 -6.22 3.16
C LEU A 155 -0.34 -5.80 1.72
N VAL A 156 0.96 -5.63 1.44
CA VAL A 156 1.40 -5.20 0.11
C VAL A 156 1.08 -6.25 -0.96
N SER A 157 1.25 -7.54 -0.64
CA SER A 157 0.83 -8.62 -1.54
C SER A 157 -0.69 -8.61 -1.78
N ASN A 158 -1.49 -8.39 -0.73
CA ASN A 158 -2.95 -8.28 -0.82
C ASN A 158 -3.39 -7.10 -1.70
N VAL A 159 -2.81 -5.92 -1.50
CA VAL A 159 -3.07 -4.73 -2.34
C VAL A 159 -2.81 -5.04 -3.82
N ALA A 160 -1.68 -5.69 -4.13
CA ALA A 160 -1.34 -6.02 -5.51
C ALA A 160 -2.32 -7.05 -6.11
N MET A 161 -2.72 -8.07 -5.34
CA MET A 161 -3.72 -9.05 -5.79
C MET A 161 -5.09 -8.40 -6.02
N GLU A 162 -5.54 -7.56 -5.08
CA GLU A 162 -6.80 -6.81 -5.19
C GLU A 162 -6.79 -5.87 -6.39
N PHE A 163 -5.67 -5.17 -6.66
CA PHE A 163 -5.53 -4.30 -7.82
C PHE A 163 -5.69 -5.05 -9.14
N VAL A 164 -5.01 -6.20 -9.27
CA VAL A 164 -5.11 -7.05 -10.46
C VAL A 164 -6.56 -7.55 -10.62
N ALA A 165 -7.18 -8.01 -9.54
CA ALA A 165 -8.57 -8.47 -9.56
C ALA A 165 -9.55 -7.34 -9.92
N PHE A 166 -9.29 -6.11 -9.47
CA PHE A 166 -10.07 -4.92 -9.78
C PHE A 166 -9.97 -4.58 -11.27
N CYS A 167 -8.76 -4.51 -11.82
CA CYS A 167 -8.50 -4.27 -13.26
C CYS A 167 -9.14 -5.33 -14.17
N ARG A 168 -9.26 -6.58 -13.70
CA ARG A 168 -9.91 -7.67 -14.45
C ARG A 168 -11.44 -7.62 -14.37
N THR A 169 -11.98 -6.98 -13.34
CA THR A 169 -13.42 -6.94 -13.04
C THR A 169 -14.07 -5.70 -13.65
N TYR A 170 -13.38 -4.56 -13.62
CA TYR A 170 -13.92 -3.26 -14.02
C TYR A 170 -13.13 -2.68 -15.20
N ASN A 171 -13.84 -1.93 -16.05
CA ASN A 171 -13.26 -1.10 -17.10
C ASN A 171 -13.62 0.36 -16.82
N ILE A 172 -12.74 1.27 -17.22
CA ILE A 172 -13.04 2.71 -17.23
C ILE A 172 -13.64 3.05 -18.59
N ILE A 173 -14.82 3.65 -18.57
CA ILE A 173 -15.53 4.09 -19.77
C ILE A 173 -15.87 5.57 -19.62
N ASP A 174 -15.72 6.32 -20.70
CA ASP A 174 -16.18 7.69 -20.77
C ASP A 174 -17.67 7.70 -21.12
N GLU A 175 -18.51 8.23 -20.23
CA GLU A 175 -19.95 8.39 -20.47
C GLU A 175 -20.33 9.87 -20.53
N THR A 176 -20.90 10.31 -21.65
CA THR A 176 -21.48 11.66 -21.77
C THR A 176 -22.95 11.62 -21.41
N ILE A 177 -23.31 12.28 -20.31
CA ILE A 177 -24.71 12.39 -19.87
C ILE A 177 -25.35 13.71 -20.36
N MET A 178 -26.56 13.62 -20.92
CA MET A 178 -27.35 14.80 -21.29
C MET A 178 -28.14 15.29 -20.07
N VAL A 179 -27.88 16.51 -19.61
CA VAL A 179 -28.59 17.11 -18.47
C VAL A 179 -29.74 17.99 -18.98
N GLN A 180 -30.98 17.64 -18.63
CA GLN A 180 -32.12 18.53 -18.86
C GLN A 180 -31.97 19.78 -17.98
N LYS A 181 -31.85 20.95 -18.60
CA LYS A 181 -31.69 22.23 -17.91
C LYS A 181 -32.70 23.26 -18.42
N THR A 182 -33.51 23.79 -17.51
CA THR A 182 -34.35 24.96 -17.80
C THR A 182 -33.50 26.23 -17.67
N VAL A 183 -33.56 27.09 -18.68
CA VAL A 183 -32.86 28.38 -18.69
C VAL A 183 -33.83 29.50 -19.04
N GLN A 184 -33.63 30.68 -18.44
CA GLN A 184 -34.34 31.88 -18.86
C GLN A 184 -33.75 32.37 -20.18
N VAL A 185 -34.61 32.59 -21.18
CA VAL A 185 -34.23 33.10 -22.49
C VAL A 185 -35.03 34.35 -22.79
N LEU A 186 -34.34 35.42 -23.18
CA LEU A 186 -34.97 36.61 -23.73
C LEU A 186 -35.48 36.26 -25.14
N ARG A 187 -36.76 36.52 -25.40
CA ARG A 187 -37.37 36.42 -26.74
C ARG A 187 -38.18 37.67 -27.03
N GLU A 188 -38.26 38.06 -28.30
CA GLU A 188 -39.20 39.10 -28.74
C GLU A 188 -40.64 38.66 -28.42
N LYS A 189 -41.48 39.62 -28.02
CA LYS A 189 -42.90 39.36 -27.79
C LYS A 189 -43.56 39.05 -29.13
N GLN A 190 -44.30 37.94 -29.19
CA GLN A 190 -45.21 37.60 -30.29
C GLN A 190 -46.52 38.38 -30.17
#